data_AF-A0A2T6JGM3-F1
#
_entry.id   AF-A0A2T6JGM3-F1
#
_cell.length_a   1.000
_cell.length_b   1.000
_cell.length_c   1.000
_cell.angle_alpha   90.00
_cell.angle_beta   90.00
_cell.angle_gamma   90.00
#
_symmetry.space_group_name_H-M   'P 1'
#
loop_
_entity.id
_entity.type
_entity.pdbx_description
1 polymer ?
#
loop_
_entity_poly.entity_id
_entity_poly.type
_entity_poly.pdbx_seq_one_letter_code
_entity_poly.pdbx_strand_id
1 'polypeptide(L)'
;MQVGSTTSSPVKPSSSSGSSDIAKLQKQLRELTEELKGVVSSDMDAKAKQEKAKLLQAQIQMVQAQITAIQRAQQQEQQLSQVAKAEEAAANAAQQKKTQAAKTSSSGLGNNVDTYA
;
A
#
# COMPACT_ATOMS: atom_id res chain seq x y z
N MET A 1 -35.04 -18.99 -20.30
CA MET A 1 -34.45 -18.52 -19.03
C MET A 1 -33.10 -17.89 -19.35
N GLN A 2 -33.02 -16.56 -19.32
CA GLN A 2 -31.82 -15.78 -19.61
C GLN A 2 -31.10 -15.53 -18.29
N VAL A 3 -29.94 -16.15 -18.10
CA VAL A 3 -29.10 -15.92 -16.91
C VAL A 3 -28.39 -14.58 -17.07
N GLY A 4 -28.69 -13.64 -16.18
CA GLY A 4 -28.13 -12.29 -16.19
C GLY A 4 -26.64 -12.32 -15.91
N SER A 5 -25.86 -11.78 -16.84
CA SER A 5 -24.46 -11.43 -16.61
C SER A 5 -24.42 -10.29 -15.59
N THR A 6 -24.22 -10.62 -14.32
CA THR A 6 -23.88 -9.64 -13.30
C THR A 6 -22.54 -9.04 -13.67
N THR A 7 -22.58 -7.77 -14.08
CA THR A 7 -21.40 -6.93 -14.23
C THR A 7 -20.70 -6.92 -12.87
N SER A 8 -19.61 -7.67 -12.77
CA SER A 8 -18.68 -7.57 -11.64
C SER A 8 -17.87 -6.32 -11.90
N SER A 9 -18.39 -5.18 -11.45
CA SER A 9 -17.58 -3.99 -11.29
C SER A 9 -16.49 -4.34 -10.28
N PRO A 10 -15.19 -4.30 -10.63
CA PRO A 10 -14.17 -4.39 -9.62
C PRO A 10 -14.34 -3.16 -8.73
N VAL A 11 -14.92 -3.36 -7.55
CA VAL A 11 -14.80 -2.42 -6.44
C VAL A 11 -13.31 -2.27 -6.19
N LYS A 12 -12.74 -1.22 -6.79
CA LYS A 12 -11.35 -0.83 -6.56
C LYS A 12 -11.19 -0.77 -5.04
N PRO A 13 -10.31 -1.57 -4.41
CA PRO A 13 -9.99 -1.34 -3.01
C PRO A 13 -9.42 0.09 -2.96
N SER A 14 -10.11 0.97 -2.24
CA SER A 14 -9.67 2.32 -1.94
C SER A 14 -8.45 2.23 -1.00
N SER A 15 -7.31 1.76 -1.51
CA SER A 15 -6.04 1.68 -0.79
C SER A 15 -5.31 3.03 -0.90
N SER A 16 -5.85 4.05 -0.25
CA SER A 16 -5.15 5.34 -0.14
C SER A 16 -5.25 6.03 1.22
N SER A 17 -5.93 5.42 2.20
CA SER A 17 -6.13 6.07 3.50
C SER A 17 -4.84 6.17 4.34
N GLY A 18 -3.92 5.22 4.23
CA GLY A 18 -2.77 5.13 5.14
C GLY A 18 -1.81 6.32 5.11
N SER A 19 -1.56 6.93 3.94
CA SER A 19 -0.56 8.00 3.82
C SER A 19 -1.01 9.29 4.52
N SER A 20 -2.31 9.60 4.43
CA SER A 20 -2.91 10.77 5.08
C SER A 20 -2.90 10.65 6.61
N ASP A 21 -3.03 9.42 7.12
CA ASP A 21 -3.06 9.17 8.57
C ASP A 21 -1.68 9.34 9.21
N ILE A 22 -0.59 8.91 8.53
CA ILE A 22 0.78 9.16 9.00
C ILE A 22 1.05 10.66 9.13
N ALA A 23 0.68 11.47 8.14
CA ALA A 23 0.95 12.91 8.15
C ALA A 23 0.23 13.61 9.32
N LYS A 24 -1.01 13.21 9.61
CA LYS A 24 -1.78 13.70 10.78
C LYS A 24 -1.10 13.31 12.08
N LEU A 25 -0.73 12.04 12.23
CA LEU A 25 -0.05 11.53 13.43
C LEU A 25 1.31 12.20 13.66
N GLN A 26 2.09 12.43 12.61
CA GLN A 26 3.36 13.17 12.70
C GLN A 26 3.16 14.61 13.14
N LYS A 27 2.09 15.28 12.68
CA LYS A 27 1.74 16.63 13.12
C LYS A 27 1.35 16.63 14.60
N GLN A 28 0.48 15.70 15.02
CA GLN A 28 0.09 15.55 16.43
C GLN A 28 1.30 15.28 17.33
N LEU A 29 2.26 14.46 16.89
CA LEU A 29 3.48 14.20 17.65
C LEU A 29 4.30 15.48 17.88
N ARG A 30 4.43 16.33 16.85
CA ARG A 30 5.10 17.63 16.99
C ARG A 30 4.35 18.57 17.93
N GLU A 31 3.03 18.66 17.78
CA GLU A 31 2.18 19.48 18.66
C GLU A 31 2.28 19.03 20.12
N LEU A 32 2.15 17.74 20.41
CA LEU A 32 2.30 17.18 21.75
C LEU A 32 3.69 17.45 22.35
N THR A 33 4.74 17.44 21.52
CA THR A 33 6.12 17.71 21.96
C THR A 33 6.33 19.19 22.26
N GLU A 34 5.80 20.08 21.41
CA GLU A 34 5.81 21.52 21.63
C GLU A 34 5.01 21.89 22.90
N GLU A 35 3.85 21.26 23.08
CA GLU A 35 3.00 21.43 24.27
C GLU A 35 3.70 20.94 25.53
N LEU A 36 4.40 19.80 25.48
CA LEU A 36 5.25 19.31 26.58
C LEU A 36 6.35 20.32 26.93
N LYS A 37 7.03 20.88 25.93
CA LYS A 37 8.08 21.91 26.12
C LYS A 37 7.50 23.19 26.72
N GLY A 38 6.31 23.60 26.27
CA GLY A 38 5.56 24.73 26.81
C GLY A 38 5.14 24.51 28.27
N VAL A 39 4.60 23.33 28.61
CA VAL A 39 4.24 22.97 29.98
C VAL A 39 5.46 22.99 30.89
N VAL A 40 6.59 22.42 30.46
CA VAL A 40 7.84 22.44 31.24
C VAL A 40 8.35 23.88 31.45
N SER A 41 8.17 24.77 30.47
CA SER A 41 8.62 26.16 30.54
C SER A 41 7.64 27.13 31.24
N SER A 42 6.37 26.73 31.39
CA SER A 42 5.33 27.56 32.03
C SER A 42 5.52 27.71 33.54
N ASP A 43 5.01 28.75 34.21
CA ASP A 43 5.07 28.86 35.68
C ASP A 43 3.94 28.09 36.42
N MET A 44 3.49 26.98 35.84
CA MET A 44 2.49 26.10 36.45
C MET A 44 3.06 25.33 37.64
N ASP A 45 2.16 24.94 38.56
CA ASP A 45 2.45 24.09 39.70
C ASP A 45 3.27 22.84 39.32
N ALA A 46 4.33 22.54 40.09
CA ALA A 46 5.28 21.47 39.78
C ALA A 46 4.59 20.10 39.64
N LYS A 47 3.58 19.84 40.47
CA LYS A 47 2.80 18.60 40.44
C LYS A 47 1.93 18.52 39.18
N ALA A 48 1.26 19.62 38.81
CA ALA A 48 0.45 19.70 37.60
C ALA A 48 1.30 19.57 36.33
N LYS A 49 2.49 20.21 36.30
CA LYS A 49 3.47 20.01 35.23
C LYS A 49 3.87 18.57 35.07
N GLN A 50 4.25 17.90 36.16
CA GLN A 50 4.74 16.54 36.11
C GLN A 50 3.66 15.58 35.59
N GLU A 51 2.41 15.77 36.02
CA GLU A 51 1.28 14.96 35.59
C GLU A 51 0.96 15.19 34.10
N LYS A 52 0.89 16.45 33.66
CA LYS A 52 0.70 16.82 32.25
C LYS A 52 1.84 16.32 31.36
N ALA A 53 3.08 16.50 31.78
CA ALA A 53 4.25 16.04 31.05
C ALA A 53 4.24 14.51 30.90
N LYS A 54 3.88 13.78 31.95
CA LYS A 54 3.79 12.31 31.92
C LYS A 54 2.68 11.83 30.97
N LEU A 55 1.53 12.50 30.99
CA LEU A 55 0.42 12.20 30.08
C LEU A 55 0.80 12.47 28.62
N LEU A 56 1.38 13.63 28.33
CA LEU A 56 1.88 13.99 27.00
C LEU A 56 2.95 13.01 26.52
N GLN A 57 3.89 12.63 27.40
CA GLN A 57 4.93 11.67 27.06
C GLN A 57 4.36 10.28 26.74
N ALA A 58 3.33 9.83 27.47
CA ALA A 58 2.63 8.58 27.15
C ALA A 58 1.90 8.67 25.79
N GLN A 59 1.25 9.81 25.49
CA GLN A 59 0.63 10.03 24.20
C GLN A 59 1.65 10.05 23.05
N ILE A 60 2.80 10.70 23.25
CA ILE A 60 3.90 10.71 22.26
C ILE A 60 4.35 9.28 21.95
N GLN A 61 4.56 8.45 22.97
CA GLN A 61 4.94 7.04 22.77
C GLN A 61 3.87 6.27 21.98
N MET A 62 2.60 6.46 22.30
CA MET A 62 1.50 5.82 21.57
C MET A 62 1.49 6.25 20.10
N VAL A 63 1.58 7.55 19.81
CA VAL A 63 1.57 8.07 18.44
C VAL A 63 2.79 7.56 17.66
N GLN A 64 3.96 7.49 18.29
CA GLN A 64 5.18 6.99 17.66
C GLN A 64 5.07 5.49 17.31
N ALA A 65 4.50 4.69 18.22
CA ALA A 65 4.20 3.29 17.95
C ALA A 65 3.20 3.13 16.79
N GLN A 66 2.16 3.97 16.75
CA GLN A 66 1.15 3.97 15.69
C GLN A 66 1.75 4.33 14.33
N ILE A 67 2.58 5.37 14.27
CA ILE A 67 3.30 5.75 13.04
C ILE A 67 4.16 4.59 12.54
N THR A 68 4.92 3.95 13.44
CA THR A 68 5.80 2.83 13.08
C THR A 68 5.00 1.64 12.55
N ALA A 69 3.87 1.32 13.18
CA ALA A 69 2.98 0.26 12.74
C ALA A 69 2.39 0.54 11.34
N ILE A 70 1.89 1.75 11.11
CA ILE A 70 1.32 2.14 9.80
C ILE A 70 2.42 2.18 8.73
N GLN A 71 3.62 2.66 9.06
CA GLN A 71 4.73 2.70 8.11
C GLN A 71 5.17 1.30 7.69
N ARG A 72 5.22 0.34 8.62
CA ARG A 72 5.42 -1.08 8.28
C ARG A 72 4.29 -1.63 7.41
N ALA A 73 3.04 -1.37 7.78
CA ALA A 73 1.89 -1.84 7.00
C ALA A 73 1.93 -1.31 5.56
N GLN A 74 2.26 -0.03 5.35
CA GLN A 74 2.40 0.54 4.02
C GLN A 74 3.52 -0.10 3.20
N GLN A 75 4.69 -0.35 3.81
CA GLN A 75 5.79 -1.02 3.09
C GLN A 75 5.39 -2.43 2.65
N GLN A 76 4.65 -3.15 3.50
CA GLN A 76 4.18 -4.49 3.18
C GLN A 76 3.11 -4.46 2.09
N GLU A 77 2.17 -3.52 2.14
CA GLU A 77 1.11 -3.36 1.15
C GLU A 77 1.65 -2.93 -0.22
N GLN A 78 2.70 -2.10 -0.25
CA GLN A 78 3.41 -1.74 -1.49
C GLN A 78 4.10 -2.95 -2.12
N GLN A 79 4.75 -3.81 -1.33
CA GLN A 79 5.37 -5.04 -1.84
C GLN A 79 4.33 -6.01 -2.41
N LEU A 80 3.24 -6.25 -1.67
CA LEU A 80 2.14 -7.11 -2.13
C LEU A 80 1.49 -6.58 -3.42
N SER A 81 1.30 -5.26 -3.52
CA SER A 81 0.72 -4.63 -4.71
C SER A 81 1.64 -4.76 -5.94
N GLN A 82 2.95 -4.70 -5.76
CA GLN A 82 3.93 -4.88 -6.84
C GLN A 82 3.96 -6.34 -7.33
N VAL A 83 3.91 -7.30 -6.40
CA VAL A 83 3.85 -8.74 -6.75
C VAL A 83 2.54 -9.07 -7.46
N ALA A 84 1.40 -8.59 -6.97
CA ALA A 84 0.10 -8.80 -7.60
C ALA A 84 0.05 -8.22 -9.03
N LYS A 85 0.61 -7.02 -9.26
CA LYS A 85 0.73 -6.44 -10.60
C LYS A 85 1.64 -7.24 -11.52
N ALA A 86 2.74 -7.77 -11.01
CA ALA A 86 3.66 -8.59 -11.80
C ALA A 86 3.03 -9.94 -12.20
N GLU A 87 2.25 -10.55 -11.30
CA GLU A 87 1.56 -11.81 -11.54
C GLU A 87 0.42 -11.67 -12.55
N GLU A 88 -0.35 -10.58 -12.48
CA GLU A 88 -1.39 -10.26 -13.48
C GLU A 88 -0.80 -9.98 -14.87
N ALA A 89 0.35 -9.28 -14.94
CA ALA A 89 1.05 -9.05 -16.20
C ALA A 89 1.62 -10.35 -16.80
N ALA A 90 2.13 -11.27 -15.97
CA ALA A 90 2.64 -12.57 -16.41
C ALA A 90 1.52 -13.50 -16.90
N ALA A 91 0.37 -13.51 -16.22
CA ALA A 91 -0.80 -14.29 -16.62
C ALA A 91 -1.38 -13.83 -17.97
N ASN A 92 -1.44 -12.51 -18.21
CA ASN A 92 -1.89 -11.93 -19.48
C ASN A 92 -0.93 -12.25 -20.65
N ALA A 93 0.40 -12.23 -20.39
CA ALA A 93 1.40 -12.58 -21.39
C ALA A 93 1.36 -14.07 -21.79
N ALA A 94 1.00 -14.97 -20.87
CA ALA A 94 0.86 -16.39 -21.15
C ALA A 94 -0.39 -16.72 -21.99
N GLN A 95 -1.51 -16.00 -21.79
CA GLN A 95 -2.72 -16.17 -22.60
C GLN A 95 -2.54 -15.73 -24.07
N GLN A 96 -1.72 -14.71 -24.33
CA GLN A 96 -1.45 -14.22 -25.70
C GLN A 96 -0.57 -15.17 -26.53
N LYS A 97 0.26 -16.01 -25.89
CA LYS A 97 1.05 -17.05 -26.60
C LYS A 97 0.20 -18.25 -27.01
N LYS A 98 -0.88 -18.57 -26.28
CA LYS A 98 -1.73 -19.73 -26.57
C LYS A 98 -2.73 -19.49 -27.72
N THR A 99 -3.10 -18.24 -27.99
CA THR A 99 -4.01 -17.87 -29.08
C THR A 99 -3.31 -17.63 -30.43
N GLN A 100 -2.01 -17.38 -30.44
CA GLN A 100 -1.22 -17.27 -31.68
C GLN A 100 -0.78 -18.63 -32.24
N ALA A 101 -0.51 -19.63 -31.38
CA ALA A 101 -0.12 -20.97 -31.82
C ALA A 101 -1.26 -21.79 -32.47
N ALA A 102 -2.52 -21.40 -32.27
CA ALA A 102 -3.68 -22.06 -32.88
C ALA A 102 -4.07 -21.49 -34.26
N LYS A 103 -3.52 -20.32 -34.66
CA LYS A 103 -3.80 -19.70 -35.95
C LYS A 103 -2.74 -19.98 -37.02
N THR A 104 -1.56 -20.47 -36.62
CA THR A 104 -0.45 -20.80 -37.55
C THR A 104 -0.38 -22.28 -37.90
N SER A 105 -1.20 -23.14 -37.29
CA SER A 105 -1.18 -24.60 -37.50
C SER A 105 -2.24 -25.11 -38.48
N SER A 106 -3.09 -24.24 -39.05
CA SER A 106 -4.11 -24.62 -40.05
C SER A 106 -3.87 -24.09 -41.46
N SER A 107 -2.74 -23.43 -41.74
CA SER A 107 -2.44 -22.97 -43.09
C SER A 107 -0.94 -23.02 -43.36
N GLY A 108 -0.54 -23.89 -44.30
CA GLY A 108 0.81 -23.89 -44.84
C GLY A 108 1.60 -25.17 -44.60
N LEU A 109 1.08 -26.31 -45.06
CA LEU A 109 1.95 -27.38 -45.57
C LEU A 109 2.73 -26.79 -46.75
N GLY A 110 3.90 -26.22 -46.47
CA GLY A 110 4.72 -25.51 -47.43
C GLY A 110 6.18 -25.57 -47.02
N ASN A 111 6.80 -26.69 -47.35
CA ASN A 111 8.24 -26.92 -47.53
C ASN A 111 9.11 -25.66 -47.38
N ASN A 112 9.86 -25.53 -46.29
CA ASN A 112 11.09 -24.74 -46.30
C ASN A 112 12.24 -25.74 -46.21
N VAL A 113 12.72 -26.08 -47.41
CA VAL A 113 13.91 -26.87 -47.72
C VAL A 113 15.19 -26.14 -47.27
N ASP A 114 16.17 -26.94 -46.85
CA ASP A 114 17.58 -26.64 -46.59
C ASP A 114 18.19 -25.48 -47.40
N THR A 115 19.00 -24.65 -46.76
CA THR A 115 20.18 -24.03 -47.38
C THR A 115 21.27 -23.81 -46.33
N TYR A 116 22.34 -24.58 -46.44
CA TYR A 116 23.62 -24.39 -45.76
C TYR A 116 24.30 -23.09 -46.22
N ALA A 117 24.85 -22.30 -45.28
CA ALA A 117 25.91 -21.33 -45.50
C ALA A 117 26.66 -21.06 -44.19
#